data_AF-A0A066YWM1-F1
#
_entry.id   AF-A0A066YWM1-F1
#
_cell.length_a   1.000
_cell.length_b   1.000
_cell.length_c   1.000
_cell.angle_alpha   90.00
_cell.angle_beta   90.00
_cell.angle_gamma   90.00
#
_symmetry.space_group_name_H-M   'P 1'
#
loop_
_entity.id
_entity.type
_entity.pdbx_description
1 polymer ?
#
loop_
_entity_poly.entity_id
_entity_poly.type
_entity_poly.pdbx_seq_one_letter_code
_entity_poly.pdbx_strand_id
1 'polypeptide(L)'
;MPAGGSLQLVQLIQVSGLGGELRADLQQYYGLDLADLPRGTLAPRRILQLVEHLPYDCALMAALRGGPVHRQWDTRTHLLASIVDAVQAGTWTAVQLASHRRVPEPEPLPRPGTRAAAAAPARRPLDLSRHPDARPLPAKYRAAPDN
;
A
#
# COMPACT_ATOMS: atom_id res chain seq x y z
N MET A 1 -27.76 18.59 -10.50
CA MET A 1 -26.54 19.03 -9.78
C MET A 1 -25.74 17.79 -9.42
N PRO A 2 -24.56 17.53 -10.01
CA PRO A 2 -23.70 16.45 -9.53
C PRO A 2 -23.40 16.74 -8.06
N ALA A 3 -23.92 15.89 -7.17
CA ALA A 3 -23.76 16.04 -5.73
C ALA A 3 -22.26 16.00 -5.41
N GLY A 4 -21.77 16.87 -4.52
CA GLY A 4 -20.33 17.05 -4.25
C GLY A 4 -19.49 15.77 -4.09
N GLY A 5 -20.11 14.65 -3.71
CA GLY A 5 -19.45 13.35 -3.65
C GLY A 5 -18.96 12.77 -5.00
N SER A 6 -19.63 13.04 -6.12
CA SER A 6 -19.13 12.55 -7.43
C SER A 6 -17.89 13.32 -7.89
N LEU A 7 -17.81 14.63 -7.59
CA LEU A 7 -16.63 15.44 -7.90
C LEU A 7 -15.43 15.07 -7.04
N GLN A 8 -15.64 14.87 -5.73
CA GLN A 8 -14.59 14.40 -4.82
C GLN A 8 -14.03 13.04 -5.24
N LEU A 9 -14.89 12.10 -5.67
CA LEU A 9 -14.45 10.80 -6.14
C LEU A 9 -13.63 10.91 -7.45
N VAL A 10 -14.08 11.73 -8.40
CA VAL A 10 -13.34 11.99 -9.65
C VAL A 10 -11.98 12.62 -9.35
N GLN A 11 -11.92 13.57 -8.42
CA GLN A 11 -10.65 14.19 -8.01
C GLN A 11 -9.69 13.15 -7.42
N LEU A 12 -10.17 12.28 -6.53
CA LEU A 12 -9.36 11.24 -5.91
C LEU A 12 -8.83 10.20 -6.93
N ILE A 13 -9.61 9.88 -7.96
CA ILE A 13 -9.20 8.92 -8.99
C ILE A 13 -8.28 9.56 -10.03
N GLN A 14 -8.67 10.71 -10.60
CA GLN A 14 -8.01 11.32 -11.76
C GLN A 14 -6.84 12.22 -11.35
N VAL A 15 -7.01 13.03 -10.32
CA VAL A 15 -6.00 14.04 -9.93
C VAL A 15 -4.93 13.42 -9.05
N SER A 16 -5.31 12.53 -8.13
CA SER A 16 -4.35 11.84 -7.25
C SER A 16 -3.75 10.58 -7.88
N GLY A 17 -4.35 10.07 -8.97
CA GLY A 17 -3.91 8.82 -9.62
C GLY A 17 -4.13 7.56 -8.77
N LEU A 18 -4.90 7.66 -7.68
CA LEU A 18 -5.07 6.61 -6.66
C LEU A 18 -6.21 5.63 -6.97
N GLY A 19 -6.66 5.58 -8.22
CA GLY A 19 -7.78 4.72 -8.63
C GLY A 19 -7.49 3.23 -8.47
N GLY A 20 -6.23 2.82 -8.62
CA GLY A 20 -5.83 1.42 -8.49
C GLY A 20 -5.84 0.95 -7.03
N GLU A 21 -5.31 1.77 -6.14
CA GLU A 21 -5.28 1.55 -4.69
C GLU A 21 -6.69 1.51 -4.12
N LEU A 22 -7.51 2.49 -4.51
CA LEU A 22 -8.91 2.54 -4.11
C LEU A 22 -9.68 1.29 -4.58
N ARG A 23 -9.49 0.87 -5.84
CA ARG A 23 -10.13 -0.35 -6.36
C ARG A 23 -9.71 -1.58 -5.54
N ALA A 24 -8.42 -1.72 -5.29
CA ALA A 24 -7.87 -2.85 -4.54
C ALA A 24 -8.45 -2.90 -3.11
N ASP A 25 -8.53 -1.76 -2.43
CA ASP A 25 -9.06 -1.69 -1.07
C ASP A 25 -10.58 -1.94 -1.02
N LEU A 26 -11.35 -1.38 -1.94
CA LEU A 26 -12.80 -1.62 -2.00
C LEU A 26 -13.12 -3.10 -2.27
N GLN A 27 -12.36 -3.74 -3.16
CA GLN A 27 -12.51 -5.16 -3.43
C GLN A 27 -12.09 -6.01 -2.22
N GLN A 28 -10.98 -5.67 -1.58
CA GLN A 28 -10.43 -6.43 -0.44
C GLN A 28 -11.33 -6.36 0.79
N TYR A 29 -11.81 -5.17 1.17
CA TYR A 29 -12.52 -4.97 2.44
C TYR A 29 -14.04 -5.06 2.30
N TYR A 30 -14.61 -4.70 1.15
CA TYR A 30 -16.05 -4.63 0.97
C TYR A 30 -16.57 -5.53 -0.17
N GLY A 31 -15.68 -6.16 -0.94
CA GLY A 31 -16.08 -7.00 -2.08
C GLY A 31 -16.72 -6.22 -3.23
N LEU A 32 -16.45 -4.91 -3.32
CA LEU A 32 -17.04 -4.01 -4.31
C LEU A 32 -16.03 -3.65 -5.40
N ASP A 33 -16.49 -3.59 -6.66
CA ASP A 33 -15.68 -3.13 -7.79
C ASP A 33 -16.07 -1.69 -8.18
N LEU A 34 -15.06 -0.83 -8.40
CA LEU A 34 -15.25 0.51 -8.95
C LEU A 34 -15.86 0.50 -10.36
N ALA A 35 -15.76 -0.61 -11.11
CA ALA A 35 -16.38 -0.75 -12.42
C ALA A 35 -17.92 -0.68 -12.38
N ASP A 36 -18.54 -0.85 -11.22
CA ASP A 36 -19.98 -0.73 -11.02
C ASP A 36 -20.49 0.71 -10.93
N LEU A 37 -19.59 1.70 -10.84
CA LEU A 37 -19.93 3.12 -10.82
C LEU A 37 -20.62 3.60 -12.12
N PRO A 38 -20.07 3.38 -13.33
CA PRO A 38 -20.74 3.73 -14.58
C PRO A 38 -22.02 2.92 -14.83
N ARG A 39 -22.14 1.72 -14.23
CA ARG A 39 -23.34 0.88 -14.31
C ARG A 39 -24.50 1.39 -13.46
N GLY A 40 -24.27 2.42 -12.63
CA GLY A 40 -25.30 3.04 -11.78
C GLY A 40 -25.72 2.23 -10.55
N THR A 41 -25.11 1.06 -10.34
CA THR A 41 -25.37 0.19 -9.19
C THR A 41 -24.63 0.66 -7.93
N LEU A 42 -23.56 1.44 -8.08
CA LEU A 42 -22.83 2.09 -6.99
C LEU A 42 -23.01 3.62 -7.01
N ALA A 43 -23.51 4.17 -5.91
CA ALA A 43 -23.59 5.62 -5.73
C ALA A 43 -22.21 6.20 -5.34
N PRO A 44 -21.74 7.29 -5.97
CA PRO A 44 -20.45 7.92 -5.62
C PRO A 44 -20.33 8.32 -4.15
N ARG A 45 -21.43 8.79 -3.55
CA ARG A 45 -21.47 9.13 -2.11
C ARG A 45 -21.22 7.91 -1.21
N ARG A 46 -21.74 6.74 -1.59
CA ARG A 46 -21.53 5.50 -0.84
C ARG A 46 -20.06 5.10 -0.86
N ILE A 47 -19.38 5.25 -2.00
CA ILE A 47 -17.95 4.97 -2.11
C ILE A 47 -17.16 5.88 -1.16
N LEU A 48 -17.46 7.18 -1.12
CA LEU A 48 -16.77 8.10 -0.20
C LEU A 48 -16.97 7.71 1.27
N GLN A 49 -18.18 7.33 1.67
CA GLN A 49 -18.44 6.83 3.03
C GLN A 49 -17.62 5.57 3.35
N LEU A 50 -17.48 4.65 2.39
CA LEU A 50 -16.63 3.47 2.58
C LEU A 50 -15.15 3.85 2.69
N VAL A 51 -14.70 4.82 1.91
CA VAL A 51 -13.33 5.34 1.97
C VAL A 51 -13.03 5.96 3.34
N GLU A 52 -13.98 6.73 3.90
CA GLU A 52 -13.84 7.32 5.24
C GLU A 52 -13.73 6.26 6.36
N HIS A 53 -14.25 5.06 6.12
CA HIS A 53 -14.20 3.94 7.06
C HIS A 53 -13.15 2.87 6.71
N LEU A 54 -12.28 3.12 5.73
CA LEU A 54 -11.17 2.22 5.44
C LEU A 54 -10.17 2.17 6.62
N PRO A 55 -9.60 1.00 6.91
CA PRO A 55 -8.58 0.88 7.95
C PRO A 55 -7.31 1.63 7.55
N TYR A 56 -6.57 2.09 8.57
CA TYR A 56 -5.42 2.98 8.38
C TYR A 56 -4.26 2.35 7.59
N ASP A 57 -4.17 1.03 7.54
CA ASP A 57 -3.13 0.24 6.88
C ASP A 57 -3.44 -0.12 5.42
N CYS A 58 -4.58 0.36 4.88
CA CYS A 58 -5.01 0.10 3.51
C CYS A 58 -4.07 0.71 2.43
N ALA A 59 -4.23 0.27 1.18
CA ALA A 59 -3.42 0.73 0.05
C ALA A 59 -3.52 2.24 -0.16
N LEU A 60 -4.74 2.77 -0.09
CA LEU A 60 -5.06 4.16 -0.34
C LEU A 60 -4.38 5.07 0.69
N MET A 61 -4.50 4.71 1.97
CA MET A 61 -3.89 5.48 3.06
C MET A 61 -2.36 5.39 3.03
N ALA A 62 -1.80 4.24 2.65
CA ALA A 62 -0.36 4.12 2.43
C ALA A 62 0.13 5.02 1.28
N ALA A 63 -0.59 5.04 0.16
CA ALA A 63 -0.24 5.89 -0.97
C ALA A 63 -0.30 7.39 -0.61
N LEU A 64 -1.32 7.82 0.14
CA LEU A 64 -1.43 9.17 0.66
C LEU A 64 -0.29 9.56 1.63
N ARG A 65 0.28 8.60 2.35
CA ARG A 65 1.39 8.84 3.30
C ARG A 65 2.78 8.93 2.67
N GLY A 66 2.89 8.78 1.35
CA GLY A 66 4.19 8.80 0.66
C GLY A 66 4.56 7.48 0.01
N GLY A 67 3.60 6.57 -0.15
CA GLY A 67 3.71 5.44 -1.07
C GLY A 67 3.63 4.06 -0.41
N PRO A 68 3.84 3.01 -1.21
CA PRO A 68 3.58 1.62 -0.81
C PRO A 68 4.38 1.15 0.39
N VAL A 69 5.51 1.80 0.68
CA VAL A 69 6.36 1.48 1.84
C VAL A 69 5.61 1.67 3.16
N HIS A 70 4.60 2.54 3.20
CA HIS A 70 3.76 2.78 4.38
C HIS A 70 2.59 1.81 4.53
N ARG A 71 2.44 0.85 3.62
CA ARG A 71 1.39 -0.18 3.70
C ARG A 71 1.76 -1.18 4.80
N GLN A 72 0.79 -1.60 5.61
CA GLN A 72 0.98 -2.53 6.75
C GLN A 72 1.89 -2.01 7.89
N TRP A 73 2.46 -0.81 7.76
CA TRP A 73 3.11 -0.10 8.85
C TRP A 73 2.07 0.65 9.68
N ASP A 74 1.29 -0.11 10.43
CA ASP A 74 0.43 0.43 11.47
C ASP A 74 1.24 0.71 12.76
N THR A 75 0.58 1.32 13.75
CA THR A 75 1.20 1.59 15.05
C THR A 75 1.76 0.32 15.70
N ARG A 76 1.08 -0.82 15.53
CA ARG A 76 1.52 -2.09 16.11
C ARG A 76 2.81 -2.58 15.45
N THR A 77 2.92 -2.53 14.13
CA THR A 77 4.14 -2.88 13.40
C THR A 77 5.30 -1.96 13.78
N HIS A 78 5.05 -0.66 13.96
CA HIS A 78 6.05 0.26 14.49
C HIS A 78 6.53 -0.11 15.90
N LEU A 79 5.61 -0.43 16.80
CA LEU A 79 5.95 -0.83 18.17
C LEU A 79 6.68 -2.17 18.21
N LEU A 80 6.28 -3.15 17.39
CA LEU A 80 6.95 -4.43 17.28
C LEU A 80 8.39 -4.28 16.77
N ALA A 81 8.61 -3.45 15.74
CA ALA A 81 9.96 -3.14 15.27
C ALA A 81 10.81 -2.51 16.39
N SER A 82 10.25 -1.59 17.17
CA SER A 82 10.95 -0.98 18.32
C SER A 82 11.30 -2.00 19.41
N ILE A 83 10.42 -2.97 19.68
CA ILE A 83 10.71 -4.05 20.63
C ILE A 83 11.87 -4.91 20.12
N VAL A 84 11.85 -5.28 18.85
CA VAL A 84 12.94 -6.08 18.26
C VAL A 84 14.28 -5.33 18.32
N ASP A 85 14.29 -4.03 17.99
CA ASP A 85 15.48 -3.19 18.11
C ASP A 85 15.99 -3.14 19.56
N ALA A 86 15.10 -2.98 20.54
CA ALA A 86 15.47 -2.92 21.96
C ALA A 86 16.05 -4.26 22.45
N VAL A 87 15.48 -5.39 22.03
CA VAL A 87 15.99 -6.73 22.35
C VAL A 87 17.37 -6.96 21.73
N GLN A 88 17.57 -6.55 20.47
CA GLN A 88 18.87 -6.62 19.81
C GLN A 88 19.92 -5.78 20.55
N ALA A 89 19.60 -4.54 20.92
CA ALA A 89 20.49 -3.65 21.66
C ALA A 89 20.86 -4.22 23.05
N GLY A 90 19.88 -4.78 23.77
CA GLY A 90 20.12 -5.43 25.05
C GLY A 90 21.02 -6.65 24.93
N THR A 91 20.77 -7.50 23.93
CA THR A 91 21.61 -8.68 23.64
C THR A 91 23.02 -8.27 23.25
N TRP A 92 23.17 -7.26 22.38
CA TRP A 92 24.46 -6.73 21.98
C TRP A 92 25.25 -6.19 23.18
N THR A 93 24.60 -5.48 24.09
CA THR A 93 25.25 -4.94 25.30
C THR A 93 25.77 -6.07 26.19
N ALA A 94 24.98 -7.13 26.38
CA ALA A 94 25.40 -8.30 27.14
C ALA A 94 26.61 -9.01 26.50
N VAL A 95 26.58 -9.20 25.17
CA VAL A 95 27.68 -9.82 24.42
C VAL A 95 28.94 -8.94 24.44
N GLN A 96 28.78 -7.62 24.31
CA GLN A 96 29.90 -6.68 24.36
C GLN A 96 30.57 -6.68 25.73
N LEU A 97 29.80 -6.78 26.83
CA LEU A 97 30.35 -6.85 28.17
C LEU A 97 31.14 -8.15 28.42
N ALA A 98 30.70 -9.26 27.82
CA ALA A 98 31.38 -10.55 27.92
C ALA A 98 32.58 -10.70 26.95
N SER A 99 32.75 -9.78 26.01
CA SER A 99 33.76 -9.86 24.95
C SER A 99 34.96 -8.95 25.23
N HIS A 100 36.16 -9.49 25.05
CA HIS A 100 37.41 -8.71 25.04
C HIS A 100 37.63 -7.92 23.75
N ARG A 101 36.75 -8.06 22.75
CA ARG A 101 36.79 -7.36 21.46
C ARG A 101 35.54 -6.53 21.24
N ARG A 102 35.67 -5.44 20.48
CA ARG A 102 34.52 -4.62 20.09
C ARG A 102 33.61 -5.40 19.13
N VAL A 103 32.35 -5.53 19.51
CA VAL A 103 31.30 -6.21 18.75
C VAL A 103 30.52 -5.15 17.96
N PRO A 104 30.25 -5.35 16.66
CA PRO A 104 29.48 -4.39 15.88
C PRO A 104 28.08 -4.22 16.46
N GLU A 105 27.62 -2.97 16.54
CA GLU A 105 26.28 -2.63 16.99
C GLU A 105 25.23 -3.10 15.97
N PRO A 106 24.11 -3.71 16.40
CA PRO A 106 23.08 -4.17 15.48
C PRO A 106 22.40 -2.98 14.77
N GLU A 107 22.18 -3.12 13.47
CA GLU A 107 21.42 -2.13 12.71
C GLU A 107 19.92 -2.25 13.03
N PRO A 108 19.23 -1.12 13.29
CA PRO A 108 17.78 -1.13 13.49
C PRO A 108 17.04 -1.66 12.27
N LEU A 109 15.88 -2.29 12.51
CA LEU A 109 15.06 -2.78 11.41
C LEU A 109 14.67 -1.65 10.44
N PRO A 110 14.68 -1.92 9.12
CA PRO A 110 14.25 -0.94 8.13
C PRO A 110 12.75 -0.65 8.33
N ARG A 111 12.40 0.62 8.51
CA ARG A 111 11.01 1.08 8.73
C ARG A 111 10.73 2.40 8.03
N PRO A 112 9.51 2.65 7.53
CA PRO A 112 9.15 3.89 6.86
C PRO A 112 9.52 5.09 7.71
N GLY A 113 10.10 6.11 7.07
CA GLY A 113 10.61 7.30 7.74
C GLY A 113 12.04 7.19 8.26
N THR A 114 12.67 6.00 8.30
CA THR A 114 14.12 5.90 8.56
C THR A 114 14.92 5.94 7.25
N ARG A 115 16.17 6.40 7.35
CA ARG A 115 17.12 6.47 6.23
C ARG A 115 17.30 5.11 5.53
N ALA A 116 17.21 4.01 6.27
CA ALA A 116 17.28 2.66 5.72
C ALA A 116 16.07 2.32 4.81
N ALA A 117 14.87 2.81 5.12
CA ALA A 117 13.69 2.58 4.28
C ALA A 117 13.63 3.47 3.03
N ALA A 118 14.31 4.61 3.01
CA ALA A 118 14.42 5.44 1.81
C ALA A 118 15.18 4.74 0.66
N ALA A 119 15.97 3.71 0.98
CA ALA A 119 16.64 2.85 0.01
C ALA A 119 15.78 1.65 -0.44
N ALA A 120 14.60 1.44 0.15
CA ALA A 120 13.70 0.37 -0.27
C ALA A 120 13.19 0.67 -1.69
N PRO A 121 13.23 -0.30 -2.62
CA PRO A 121 12.79 -0.06 -3.99
C PRO A 121 11.32 0.35 -3.99
N ALA A 122 11.04 1.51 -4.58
CA ALA A 122 9.67 1.90 -4.92
C ALA A 122 9.02 0.75 -5.70
N ARG A 123 7.75 0.45 -5.42
CA ARG A 123 7.03 -0.62 -6.14
C ARG A 123 7.23 -0.40 -7.63
N ARG A 124 7.95 -1.32 -8.27
CA ARG A 124 8.04 -1.36 -9.72
C ARG A 124 6.65 -1.74 -10.22
N PRO A 125 6.09 -1.02 -11.20
CA PRO A 125 4.89 -1.52 -11.88
C PRO A 125 5.17 -2.93 -12.39
N LEU A 126 4.16 -3.79 -12.32
CA LEU A 126 4.26 -5.17 -12.79
C LEU A 126 4.49 -5.15 -14.31
N ASP A 127 5.75 -5.20 -14.72
CA ASP A 127 6.16 -5.24 -16.13
C ASP A 127 6.32 -6.70 -16.57
N LEU A 128 5.30 -7.22 -17.23
CA LEU A 128 5.30 -8.56 -17.80
C LEU A 128 5.70 -8.57 -19.28
N SER A 129 6.13 -7.44 -19.85
CA SER A 129 6.46 -7.35 -21.29
C SER A 129 7.59 -8.30 -21.71
N ARG A 130 8.45 -8.68 -20.76
CA ARG A 130 9.58 -9.61 -20.96
C ARG A 130 9.37 -10.98 -20.34
N HIS A 131 8.18 -11.28 -19.81
CA HIS A 131 7.93 -12.55 -19.14
C HIS A 131 7.86 -13.70 -20.18
N PRO A 132 8.51 -14.86 -19.95
CA PRO A 132 8.55 -15.96 -20.93
C PRO A 132 7.17 -16.48 -21.33
N ASP A 133 6.19 -16.37 -20.42
CA ASP A 133 4.80 -16.76 -20.66
C ASP A 133 3.88 -15.63 -21.12
N ALA A 134 4.42 -14.42 -21.39
CA ALA A 134 3.62 -13.31 -21.89
C ALA A 134 3.17 -13.56 -23.33
N ARG A 135 2.04 -14.27 -23.47
CA ARG A 135 1.36 -14.43 -24.75
C ARG A 135 0.46 -13.22 -25.01
N PRO A 136 0.38 -12.73 -26.26
CA PRO A 136 -0.54 -11.66 -26.59
C PRO A 136 -1.97 -12.07 -26.23
N LEU A 137 -2.73 -11.15 -25.61
CA LEU A 137 -4.13 -11.36 -25.28
C LEU A 137 -4.89 -11.87 -26.52
N PRO A 138 -5.56 -13.04 -26.43
CA PRO A 138 -6.40 -13.56 -27.50
C PRO A 138 -7.37 -12.50 -28.03
N ALA A 139 -7.62 -12.48 -29.34
CA ALA A 139 -8.45 -11.46 -29.99
C ALA A 139 -9.84 -11.31 -29.33
N LYS A 140 -10.42 -12.42 -28.85
CA LYS A 140 -11.69 -12.44 -28.10
C LYS A 140 -11.69 -11.63 -26.80
N TYR A 141 -10.53 -11.42 -26.18
CA TYR A 141 -10.39 -10.59 -24.98
C TYR A 141 -9.89 -9.17 -25.30
N ARG A 142 -9.40 -8.95 -26.51
CA ARG A 142 -8.95 -7.63 -27.00
C ARG A 142 -10.14 -6.74 -27.41
N ALA A 143 -11.28 -7.36 -27.68
CA ALA A 143 -12.54 -6.73 -28.04
C ALA A 143 -13.66 -7.03 -27.04
N ALA A 144 -13.32 -7.34 -25.78
CA ALA A 144 -14.34 -7.46 -24.75
C ALA A 144 -15.11 -6.13 -24.69
N PRO A 145 -16.45 -6.12 -24.77
CA PRO A 145 -17.21 -4.89 -24.54
C PRO A 145 -16.84 -4.40 -23.14
N ASP A 146 -16.60 -3.10 -23.02
CA ASP A 146 -16.37 -2.42 -21.74
C ASP A 146 -17.56 -2.73 -20.83
N ASN A 147 -17.42 -3.78 -20.02
CA ASN A 147 -18.50 -4.28 -19.18
C ASN A 147 -18.51 -3.46 -17.91
#